data_AF-A0AAJ0DKJ2-F1
#
_entry.id   AF-A0AAJ0DKJ2-F1
#
_cell.length_a   1.000
_cell.length_b   1.000
_cell.length_c   1.000
_cell.angle_alpha   90.00
_cell.angle_beta   90.00
_cell.angle_gamma   90.00
#
_symmetry.space_group_name_H-M   'P 1'
#
loop_
_entity.id
_entity.type
_entity.pdbx_description
1 polymer ?
#
loop_
_entity_poly.entity_id
_entity_poly.type
_entity_poly.pdbx_seq_one_letter_code
_entity_poly.pdbx_strand_id
1 'polypeptide(L)'
;MKLSTVAIGAFASLALAHKEVAPGVVKRHADLSKRCAYGAAKFKQKRFEKRQEEASLNKRSGNSSYTIVTEGPYYDTLQNDTCVLAPDVTAGPYYWPRSETLRQDMTEDQVGVPLILDVGVLDMATCEPLPNALVAFWHCNSTGSYSSFTGRDPNTDFRELLESLNVTDFEIGTTDLHTDDTTWLRGMWPSNDEGILQMKTIFPGFYIQRSIHIHAQVFTDWVLHSNGTVKTGMSD
;
A
#
# COMPACT_ATOMS: atom_id res chain seq x y z
N MET A 1 11.33 -54.15 -30.75
CA MET A 1 10.25 -54.13 -29.75
C MET A 1 10.52 -52.94 -28.82
N LYS A 2 9.58 -51.98 -28.84
CA LYS A 2 9.48 -50.64 -28.21
C LYS A 2 10.59 -50.14 -27.27
N LEU A 3 11.24 -49.04 -27.65
CA LEU A 3 11.94 -48.10 -26.74
C LEU A 3 10.89 -47.24 -26.02
N SER A 4 10.96 -47.16 -24.68
CA SER A 4 10.22 -46.19 -23.87
C SER A 4 11.07 -44.95 -23.64
N THR A 5 10.65 -43.83 -24.22
CA THR A 5 11.13 -42.48 -23.90
C THR A 5 10.35 -41.97 -22.68
N VAL A 6 11.04 -41.75 -21.57
CA VAL A 6 10.51 -41.01 -20.42
C VAL A 6 10.67 -39.52 -20.73
N ALA A 7 9.56 -38.82 -20.96
CA ALA A 7 9.56 -37.37 -21.06
C ALA A 7 9.54 -36.79 -19.65
N ILE A 8 10.66 -36.20 -19.22
CA ILE A 8 10.74 -35.37 -18.01
C ILE A 8 10.02 -34.07 -18.35
N GLY A 9 8.76 -33.95 -17.93
CA GLY A 9 8.01 -32.70 -17.99
C GLY A 9 8.62 -31.71 -17.01
N ALA A 10 9.36 -30.71 -17.51
CA ALA A 10 9.74 -29.55 -16.72
C ALA A 10 8.45 -28.78 -16.40
N PHE A 11 7.94 -28.92 -15.18
CA PHE A 11 6.96 -27.99 -14.62
C PHE A 11 7.66 -26.65 -14.45
N ALA A 12 7.57 -25.80 -15.48
CA ALA A 12 7.91 -24.40 -15.34
C ALA A 12 6.88 -23.77 -14.39
N SER A 13 7.28 -23.59 -13.14
CA SER A 13 6.56 -22.75 -12.19
C SER A 13 6.56 -21.31 -12.74
N LEU A 14 5.54 -20.97 -13.51
CA LEU A 14 5.21 -19.59 -13.83
C LEU A 14 4.68 -18.94 -12.55
N ALA A 15 5.61 -18.56 -11.67
CA ALA A 15 5.36 -17.46 -10.76
C ALA A 15 4.79 -16.33 -11.62
N LEU A 16 3.66 -15.75 -11.22
CA LEU A 16 3.19 -14.47 -11.75
C LEU A 16 4.23 -13.43 -11.34
N ALA A 17 5.36 -13.41 -12.03
CA ALA A 17 6.32 -12.33 -11.97
C ALA A 17 5.55 -11.07 -12.33
N HIS A 18 5.61 -10.07 -11.45
CA HIS A 18 5.11 -8.74 -11.74
C HIS A 18 5.54 -8.37 -13.16
N LYS A 19 4.58 -7.93 -13.99
CA LYS A 19 4.83 -7.55 -15.39
C LYS A 19 6.08 -6.70 -15.43
N GLU A 20 7.15 -7.22 -16.07
CA GLU A 20 8.44 -6.53 -16.05
C GLU A 20 8.25 -5.13 -16.64
N VAL A 21 8.54 -4.13 -15.83
CA VAL A 21 8.45 -2.73 -16.26
C VAL A 21 9.53 -2.51 -17.29
N ALA A 22 9.14 -2.02 -18.48
CA ALA A 22 10.07 -1.82 -19.58
C ALA A 22 11.28 -0.96 -19.13
N PRO A 23 12.52 -1.29 -19.53
CA PRO A 23 13.72 -0.56 -19.08
C PRO A 23 13.66 0.96 -19.29
N GLY A 24 12.97 1.42 -20.34
CA GLY A 24 12.75 2.85 -20.59
C GLY A 24 11.88 3.54 -19.53
N VAL A 25 10.88 2.84 -18.98
CA VAL A 25 10.04 3.34 -17.88
C VAL A 25 10.85 3.40 -16.59
N VAL A 26 11.65 2.37 -16.30
CA VAL A 26 12.56 2.36 -15.14
C VAL A 26 13.55 3.52 -15.21
N LYS A 27 14.17 3.76 -16.38
CA LYS A 27 15.08 4.88 -16.59
C LYS A 27 14.37 6.23 -16.40
N ARG A 28 13.19 6.40 -16.99
CA ARG A 28 12.38 7.62 -16.83
C ARG A 28 12.05 7.87 -15.36
N HIS A 29 11.68 6.84 -14.62
CA HIS A 29 11.40 6.95 -13.19
C HIS A 29 12.65 7.37 -12.42
N ALA A 30 13.80 6.75 -12.71
CA ALA A 30 15.07 7.12 -12.08
C ALA A 30 15.47 8.58 -12.38
N ASP A 31 15.30 9.05 -13.62
CA ASP A 31 15.62 10.42 -14.02
C ASP A 31 14.69 11.44 -13.34
N LEU A 32 13.38 11.15 -13.26
CA LEU A 32 12.40 11.98 -12.54
C LEU A 32 12.69 12.00 -11.04
N SER A 33 13.03 10.84 -10.47
CA SER A 33 13.39 10.75 -9.05
C SER A 33 14.61 11.58 -8.71
N LYS A 34 15.65 11.54 -9.56
CA LYS A 34 16.86 12.37 -9.41
C LYS A 34 16.54 13.86 -9.47
N ARG A 35 15.65 14.27 -10.38
CA ARG A 35 15.21 15.67 -10.50
C ARG A 35 14.59 16.20 -9.21
N CYS A 36 13.75 15.41 -8.55
CA CYS A 36 13.08 15.81 -7.31
C CYS A 36 13.82 15.45 -6.03
N ALA A 37 15.03 14.88 -6.10
CA ALA A 37 15.76 14.38 -4.94
C ALA A 37 15.96 15.44 -3.84
N TYR A 38 16.30 16.67 -4.22
CA TYR A 38 16.46 17.78 -3.25
C TYR A 38 15.13 18.17 -2.60
N GLY A 39 14.06 18.29 -3.40
CA GLY A 39 12.71 18.57 -2.89
C GLY A 39 12.22 17.49 -1.93
N ALA A 40 12.40 16.21 -2.30
CA ALA A 40 12.05 15.07 -1.47
C ALA A 40 12.85 15.01 -0.16
N ALA A 41 14.16 15.31 -0.19
CA ALA A 41 14.99 15.39 1.00
C ALA A 41 14.51 16.48 1.97
N LYS A 42 14.28 17.71 1.46
CA LYS A 42 13.78 18.83 2.25
C LYS A 42 12.38 18.54 2.81
N PHE A 43 11.53 17.90 2.01
CA PHE A 43 10.20 17.50 2.42
C PHE A 43 10.22 16.46 3.54
N LYS A 44 11.07 15.43 3.41
CA LYS A 44 11.29 14.42 4.44
C LYS A 44 11.81 15.04 5.75
N GLN A 45 12.72 16.01 5.66
CA GLN A 45 13.24 16.72 6.83
C GLN A 45 12.12 17.49 7.55
N LYS A 46 11.39 18.36 6.85
CA LYS A 46 10.27 19.13 7.42
C LYS A 46 9.25 18.22 8.12
N ARG A 47 8.91 17.11 7.49
CA ARG A 47 7.97 16.12 8.02
C ARG A 47 8.50 15.43 9.28
N PHE A 48 9.79 15.09 9.29
CA PHE A 48 10.43 14.53 10.48
C PHE A 48 10.43 15.53 11.63
N GLU A 49 10.77 16.79 11.38
CA GLU A 49 10.74 17.87 12.37
C GLU A 49 9.33 18.06 12.97
N LYS A 50 8.30 18.12 12.12
CA LYS A 50 6.89 18.23 12.57
C LYS A 50 6.45 17.06 13.43
N ARG A 51 6.82 15.82 13.05
CA ARG A 51 6.55 14.64 13.89
C ARG A 51 7.26 14.70 15.23
N GLN A 52 8.51 15.15 15.26
CA GLN A 52 9.26 15.31 16.51
C GLN A 52 8.61 16.36 17.40
N GLU A 53 8.11 17.46 16.82
CA GLU A 53 7.36 18.49 17.54
C GLU A 53 6.06 17.91 18.12
N GLU A 54 5.21 17.27 17.31
CA GLU A 54 3.96 16.63 17.77
C GLU A 54 4.21 15.57 18.85
N ALA A 55 5.24 14.73 18.69
CA ALA A 55 5.64 13.74 19.70
C ALA A 55 6.16 14.39 20.99
N SER A 56 6.84 15.54 20.89
CA SER A 56 7.29 16.31 22.05
C SER A 56 6.13 16.96 22.81
N LEU A 57 5.07 17.35 22.11
CA LEU A 57 3.84 17.90 22.69
C LEU A 57 2.97 16.81 23.33
N ASN A 58 2.93 15.60 22.75
CA ASN A 58 2.23 14.42 23.29
C ASN A 58 3.00 13.71 24.40
N LYS A 59 4.09 14.29 24.90
CA LYS A 59 4.90 13.74 25.99
C LYS A 59 4.20 13.94 27.36
N ARG A 60 3.00 13.38 27.53
CA ARG A 60 2.36 13.12 28.83
C ARG A 60 1.64 11.77 28.84
N SER A 61 2.05 10.95 29.82
CA SER A 61 1.40 9.79 30.42
C SER A 61 1.31 8.49 29.61
N GLY A 62 2.43 7.76 29.58
CA GLY A 62 2.42 6.30 29.40
C GLY A 62 3.83 5.76 29.13
N ASN A 63 4.37 4.94 30.04
CA ASN A 63 5.58 4.17 29.76
C ASN A 63 5.24 3.06 28.75
N SER A 64 5.23 3.36 27.45
CA SER A 64 5.36 2.33 26.41
C SER A 64 6.83 2.21 26.03
N SER A 65 7.62 1.68 26.98
CA SER A 65 9.00 1.31 26.76
C SER A 65 9.05 0.00 25.97
N TYR A 66 9.01 0.07 24.64
CA TYR A 66 9.48 -1.02 23.80
C TYR A 66 10.90 -0.70 23.35
N THR A 67 11.88 -1.50 23.78
CA THR A 67 13.26 -1.40 23.30
C THR A 67 13.33 -2.04 21.91
N ILE A 68 13.11 -1.25 20.87
CA ILE A 68 13.30 -1.69 19.49
C ILE A 68 14.80 -1.62 19.19
N VAL A 69 15.49 -2.76 19.29
CA VAL A 69 16.85 -2.90 18.73
C VAL A 69 16.67 -3.24 17.26
N THR A 70 16.71 -2.23 16.39
CA THR A 70 16.79 -2.45 14.95
C THR A 70 18.20 -2.12 14.50
N GLU A 71 18.96 -3.13 14.08
CA GLU A 71 20.18 -2.97 13.29
C GLU A 71 19.79 -2.67 11.83
N GLY A 72 19.10 -1.55 11.61
CA GLY A 72 18.93 -1.02 10.26
C GLY A 72 20.23 -0.34 9.82
N PRO A 73 20.60 -0.35 8.53
CA PRO A 73 21.75 0.41 8.08
C PRO A 73 21.50 1.91 8.32
N TYR A 74 22.20 2.46 9.30
CA TYR A 74 22.22 3.88 9.59
C TYR A 74 23.24 4.53 8.65
N TYR A 75 22.75 5.41 7.76
CA TYR A 75 23.58 6.19 6.86
C TYR A 75 23.59 7.65 7.35
N ASP A 76 24.75 8.17 7.74
CA ASP A 76 24.93 9.57 8.16
C ASP A 76 24.70 10.60 7.03
N THR A 77 24.58 10.12 5.79
CA THR A 77 24.33 10.95 4.61
C THR A 77 23.22 10.33 3.77
N LEU A 78 22.32 11.19 3.27
CA LEU A 78 21.29 10.80 2.30
C LEU A 78 21.99 10.20 1.07
N GLN A 79 21.83 8.89 0.87
CA GLN A 79 22.36 8.22 -0.33
C GLN A 79 21.64 8.80 -1.55
N ASN A 80 22.35 8.98 -2.67
CA ASN A 80 21.80 9.59 -3.88
C ASN A 80 20.65 8.77 -4.52
N ASP A 81 20.39 7.58 -3.98
CA ASP A 81 19.32 6.66 -4.35
C ASP A 81 18.14 6.67 -3.34
N THR A 82 18.13 7.59 -2.36
CA THR A 82 17.06 7.66 -1.33
C THR A 82 15.78 8.32 -1.82
N CYS A 83 15.82 9.02 -2.95
CA CYS A 83 14.63 9.41 -3.68
C CYS A 83 14.38 8.30 -4.70
N VAL A 84 13.49 7.36 -4.37
CA VAL A 84 12.95 6.39 -5.32
C VAL A 84 11.49 6.75 -5.49
N LEU A 85 11.06 7.01 -6.72
CA LEU A 85 9.63 7.09 -7.03
C LEU A 85 9.01 5.75 -6.65
N ALA A 86 7.97 5.79 -5.80
CA ALA A 86 7.23 4.59 -5.45
C ALA A 86 6.78 3.92 -6.76
N PRO A 87 7.20 2.68 -7.03
CA PRO A 87 6.82 2.02 -8.26
C PRO A 87 5.32 1.74 -8.24
N ASP A 88 4.66 1.93 -9.38
CA ASP A 88 3.29 1.45 -9.56
C ASP A 88 3.30 -0.08 -9.45
N VAL A 89 2.45 -0.60 -8.56
CA VAL A 89 2.24 -2.04 -8.36
C VAL A 89 0.77 -2.39 -8.54
N THR A 90 0.48 -3.67 -8.74
CA THR A 90 -0.90 -4.14 -8.88
C THR A 90 -1.69 -3.91 -7.59
N ALA A 91 -2.97 -3.54 -7.69
CA ALA A 91 -3.86 -3.44 -6.53
C ALA A 91 -4.05 -4.77 -5.77
N GLY A 92 -3.74 -5.89 -6.43
CA GLY A 92 -3.81 -7.22 -5.82
C GLY A 92 -5.25 -7.73 -5.74
N PRO A 93 -5.40 -8.99 -5.32
CA PRO A 93 -6.68 -9.70 -5.44
C PRO A 93 -7.75 -9.26 -4.43
N TYR A 94 -7.34 -8.64 -3.32
CA TYR A 94 -8.23 -8.22 -2.22
C TYR A 94 -8.58 -6.73 -2.27
N TYR A 95 -8.58 -6.17 -3.48
CA TYR A 95 -9.05 -4.80 -3.72
C TYR A 95 -10.57 -4.78 -3.85
N TRP A 96 -11.23 -4.02 -2.97
CA TRP A 96 -12.69 -3.83 -2.99
C TRP A 96 -13.02 -2.35 -2.79
N PRO A 97 -13.23 -1.58 -3.87
CA PRO A 97 -13.36 -0.12 -3.78
C PRO A 97 -14.59 0.32 -2.96
N ARG A 98 -15.59 -0.55 -2.80
CA ARG A 98 -16.82 -0.23 -2.06
C ARG A 98 -16.64 -0.27 -0.53
N SER A 99 -15.59 -0.90 -0.01
CA SER A 99 -15.29 -0.90 1.43
C SER A 99 -14.28 0.17 1.86
N GLU A 100 -13.76 0.96 0.91
CA GLU A 100 -12.92 2.10 1.21
C GLU A 100 -13.77 3.24 1.79
N THR A 101 -13.33 3.80 2.91
CA THR A 101 -14.08 4.85 3.61
C THR A 101 -13.18 6.02 3.97
N LEU A 102 -13.73 7.23 3.97
CA LEU A 102 -13.00 8.46 4.29
C LEU A 102 -12.80 8.59 5.80
N ARG A 103 -11.63 8.18 6.31
CA ARG A 103 -11.29 8.22 7.74
C ARG A 103 -9.78 8.24 7.96
N GLN A 104 -9.33 8.86 9.06
CA GLN A 104 -7.91 8.87 9.47
C GLN A 104 -7.53 7.71 10.38
N ASP A 105 -8.50 6.98 10.92
CA ASP A 105 -8.27 5.79 11.71
C ASP A 105 -9.02 4.63 11.07
N MET A 106 -8.26 3.72 10.46
CA MET A 106 -8.80 2.54 9.81
C MET A 106 -8.63 1.28 10.65
N THR A 107 -8.21 1.39 11.92
CA THR A 107 -7.94 0.23 12.79
C THR A 107 -9.20 -0.58 13.09
N GLU A 108 -10.30 0.11 13.33
CA GLU A 108 -11.55 -0.44 13.87
C GLU A 108 -11.28 -1.34 15.10
N ASP A 109 -11.63 -2.62 15.01
CA ASP A 109 -11.52 -3.62 16.09
C ASP A 109 -10.28 -4.51 15.97
N GLN A 110 -9.39 -4.26 15.00
CA GLN A 110 -8.29 -5.16 14.70
C GLN A 110 -7.17 -5.09 15.74
N VAL A 111 -6.80 -6.27 16.23
CA VAL A 111 -5.70 -6.44 17.19
C VAL A 111 -4.37 -6.52 16.45
N GLY A 112 -3.39 -5.74 16.90
CA GLY A 112 -2.04 -5.76 16.37
C GLY A 112 -1.15 -4.70 17.02
N VAL A 113 0.05 -4.53 16.48
CA VAL A 113 0.96 -3.46 16.89
C VAL A 113 0.46 -2.15 16.25
N PRO A 114 0.09 -1.11 17.01
CA PRO A 114 -0.35 0.15 16.44
C PRO A 114 0.71 0.78 15.54
N LEU A 115 0.29 1.28 14.39
CA LEU A 115 1.14 1.91 13.39
C LEU A 115 0.52 3.24 12.95
N ILE A 116 1.32 4.30 13.04
CA ILE A 116 0.98 5.60 12.48
C ILE A 116 1.71 5.72 11.14
N LEU A 117 0.96 5.60 10.05
CA LEU A 117 1.43 5.83 8.70
C LEU A 117 1.41 7.32 8.42
N ASP A 118 2.57 7.93 8.53
CA ASP A 118 2.80 9.25 7.98
C ASP A 118 3.23 9.08 6.51
N VAL A 119 2.48 9.71 5.59
CA VAL A 119 2.70 9.65 4.14
C VAL A 119 2.79 11.07 3.59
N GLY A 120 3.81 11.29 2.77
CA GLY A 120 4.02 12.54 2.07
C GLY A 120 3.85 12.34 0.56
N VAL A 121 3.13 13.25 -0.08
CA VAL A 121 2.82 13.22 -1.52
C VAL A 121 3.46 14.44 -2.17
N LEU A 122 4.23 14.20 -3.23
CA LEU A 122 4.91 15.24 -4.01
C LEU A 122 4.46 15.15 -5.47
N ASP A 123 4.29 16.31 -6.10
CA ASP A 123 4.12 16.39 -7.54
C ASP A 123 5.49 16.24 -8.22
N MET A 124 5.62 15.26 -9.10
CA MET A 124 6.87 14.99 -9.83
C MET A 124 7.18 16.00 -10.94
N ALA A 125 6.20 16.75 -11.42
CA ALA A 125 6.40 17.78 -12.42
C ALA A 125 7.01 19.05 -11.81
N THR A 126 6.64 19.38 -10.56
CA THR A 126 7.06 20.60 -9.86
C THR A 126 8.07 20.34 -8.73
N CYS A 127 8.14 19.12 -8.23
CA CYS A 127 8.89 18.70 -7.03
C CYS A 127 8.43 19.39 -5.73
N GLU A 128 7.20 19.91 -5.72
CA GLU A 128 6.57 20.55 -4.56
C GLU A 128 5.54 19.60 -3.91
N PRO A 129 5.15 19.84 -2.65
CA PRO A 129 4.09 19.07 -2.01
C PRO A 129 2.79 19.14 -2.77
N LEU A 130 2.10 18.00 -2.87
CA LEU A 130 0.83 17.90 -3.57
C LEU A 130 -0.33 17.91 -2.55
N PRO A 131 -1.00 19.05 -2.36
CA PRO A 131 -2.14 19.13 -1.47
C PRO A 131 -3.39 18.49 -2.08
N ASN A 132 -4.33 18.09 -1.23
CA ASN A 132 -5.61 17.52 -1.63
C ASN A 132 -5.52 16.26 -2.49
N ALA A 133 -4.40 15.53 -2.44
CA ALA A 133 -4.29 14.19 -3.02
C ALA A 133 -4.93 13.19 -2.07
N LEU A 134 -5.99 12.52 -2.50
CA LEU A 134 -6.66 11.48 -1.72
C LEU A 134 -5.87 10.18 -1.82
N VAL A 135 -5.41 9.66 -0.69
CA VAL A 135 -4.68 8.38 -0.66
C VAL A 135 -5.52 7.34 0.06
N ALA A 136 -5.88 6.29 -0.65
CA ALA A 136 -6.58 5.11 -0.12
C ALA A 136 -5.57 4.02 0.24
N PHE A 137 -5.78 3.38 1.39
CA PHE A 137 -4.94 2.31 1.91
C PHE A 137 -5.78 1.08 2.23
N TRP A 138 -5.22 -0.09 1.93
CA TRP A 138 -5.76 -1.36 2.43
C TRP A 138 -4.64 -2.34 2.74
N HIS A 139 -4.82 -3.15 3.78
CA HIS A 139 -3.92 -4.25 4.10
C HIS A 139 -4.60 -5.34 4.91
N CYS A 140 -3.92 -6.48 5.01
CA CYS A 140 -4.36 -7.56 5.88
C CYS A 140 -4.17 -7.22 7.36
N ASN A 141 -4.93 -7.88 8.23
CA ASN A 141 -4.69 -7.80 9.67
C ASN A 141 -3.42 -8.56 10.08
N SER A 142 -3.16 -8.61 11.39
CA SER A 142 -1.95 -9.24 11.95
C SER A 142 -1.82 -10.74 11.65
N THR A 143 -2.89 -11.41 11.20
CA THR A 143 -2.90 -12.84 10.82
C THR A 143 -2.98 -13.09 9.31
N GLY A 144 -2.95 -12.03 8.49
CA GLY A 144 -2.95 -12.16 7.03
C GLY A 144 -4.33 -12.12 6.36
N SER A 145 -5.43 -12.02 7.12
CA SER A 145 -6.78 -11.91 6.57
C SER A 145 -7.10 -10.49 6.10
N TYR A 146 -7.93 -10.33 5.07
CA TYR A 146 -8.40 -9.04 4.57
C TYR A 146 -9.89 -8.84 4.90
N SER A 147 -10.24 -7.61 5.29
CA SER A 147 -11.64 -7.19 5.40
C SER A 147 -12.32 -7.26 4.05
N SER A 148 -13.63 -7.44 4.06
CA SER A 148 -14.47 -7.81 2.92
C SER A 148 -14.20 -9.22 2.37
N PHE A 149 -13.17 -9.93 2.83
CA PHE A 149 -12.77 -11.26 2.34
C PHE A 149 -12.52 -12.23 3.50
N THR A 150 -13.18 -12.06 4.65
CA THR A 150 -12.90 -12.85 5.86
C THR A 150 -13.25 -14.33 5.72
N GLY A 151 -14.13 -14.68 4.78
CA GLY A 151 -14.45 -16.05 4.41
C GLY A 151 -13.42 -16.70 3.46
N ARG A 152 -12.32 -16.03 3.14
CA ARG A 152 -11.21 -16.55 2.33
C ARG A 152 -10.03 -16.91 3.23
N ASP A 153 -9.53 -18.13 3.11
CA ASP A 153 -8.32 -18.53 3.82
C ASP A 153 -7.11 -17.78 3.22
N PRO A 154 -6.38 -16.96 4.00
CA PRO A 154 -5.20 -16.25 3.50
C PRO A 154 -4.03 -17.16 3.11
N ASN A 155 -4.10 -18.45 3.44
CA ASN A 155 -3.08 -19.43 3.10
C ASN A 155 -3.43 -20.30 1.87
N THR A 156 -4.61 -20.12 1.26
CA THR A 156 -4.92 -20.75 -0.03
C THR A 156 -4.22 -20.00 -1.15
N ASP A 157 -3.59 -20.73 -2.08
CA ASP A 157 -3.02 -20.14 -3.30
C ASP A 157 -4.13 -19.42 -4.08
N PHE A 158 -3.85 -18.20 -4.59
CA PHE A 158 -4.89 -17.42 -5.23
C PHE A 158 -5.45 -18.09 -6.50
N ARG A 159 -4.66 -18.86 -7.25
CA ARG A 159 -5.16 -19.63 -8.40
C ARG A 159 -6.05 -20.78 -7.94
N GLU A 160 -5.65 -21.49 -6.89
CA GLU A 160 -6.47 -22.55 -6.30
C GLU A 160 -7.82 -22.00 -5.79
N LEU A 161 -7.81 -20.81 -5.20
CA LEU A 161 -9.04 -20.12 -4.82
C LEU A 161 -9.94 -19.85 -6.04
N LEU A 162 -9.40 -19.29 -7.13
CA LEU A 162 -10.18 -19.03 -8.35
C LEU A 162 -10.76 -20.31 -8.95
N GLU A 163 -9.97 -21.39 -8.99
CA GLU A 163 -10.41 -22.71 -9.45
C GLU A 163 -11.55 -23.26 -8.58
N SER A 164 -11.43 -23.14 -7.25
CA SER A 164 -12.47 -23.57 -6.31
C SER A 164 -13.80 -22.83 -6.48
N LEU A 165 -13.74 -21.60 -7.01
CA LEU A 165 -14.91 -20.75 -7.27
C LEU A 165 -15.40 -20.84 -8.72
N ASN A 166 -14.78 -21.66 -9.57
CA ASN A 166 -15.03 -21.70 -11.02
C ASN A 166 -14.92 -20.34 -11.71
N VAL A 167 -14.00 -19.48 -11.26
CA VAL A 167 -13.74 -18.16 -11.85
C VAL A 167 -12.58 -18.27 -12.84
N THR A 168 -12.82 -17.88 -14.09
CA THR A 168 -11.81 -18.01 -15.18
C THR A 168 -11.38 -16.69 -15.79
N ASP A 169 -12.17 -15.64 -15.59
CA ASP A 169 -12.03 -14.29 -16.14
C ASP A 169 -11.87 -13.26 -15.01
N PHE A 170 -10.94 -13.53 -14.09
CA PHE A 170 -10.68 -12.65 -12.96
C PHE A 170 -10.09 -11.29 -13.41
N GLU A 171 -10.81 -10.22 -13.08
CA GLU A 171 -10.39 -8.83 -13.23
C GLU A 171 -10.35 -8.14 -11.87
N ILE A 172 -9.19 -7.57 -11.52
CA ILE A 172 -8.99 -6.89 -10.24
C ILE A 172 -9.93 -5.69 -10.12
N GLY A 173 -10.70 -5.64 -9.03
CA GLY A 173 -11.65 -4.55 -8.75
C GLY A 173 -12.99 -4.64 -9.50
N THR A 174 -13.11 -5.57 -10.45
CA THR A 174 -14.35 -5.81 -11.20
C THR A 174 -14.99 -7.14 -10.80
N THR A 175 -14.20 -8.23 -10.79
CA THR A 175 -14.69 -9.55 -10.40
C THR A 175 -14.94 -9.59 -8.90
N ASP A 176 -16.17 -9.94 -8.54
CA ASP A 176 -16.60 -9.91 -7.16
C ASP A 176 -16.23 -11.19 -6.41
N LEU A 177 -15.27 -11.08 -5.49
CA LEU A 177 -14.84 -12.18 -4.61
C LEU A 177 -15.12 -11.91 -3.12
N HIS A 178 -15.78 -10.81 -2.77
CA HIS A 178 -16.03 -10.44 -1.37
C HIS A 178 -16.93 -11.49 -0.67
N THR A 179 -16.80 -11.59 0.64
CA THR A 179 -17.52 -12.56 1.48
C THR A 179 -18.37 -11.91 2.56
N ASP A 180 -18.13 -10.64 2.84
CA ASP A 180 -18.75 -9.89 3.92
C ASP A 180 -18.57 -8.37 3.70
N ASP A 181 -19.20 -7.58 4.57
CA ASP A 181 -19.20 -6.11 4.53
C ASP A 181 -18.19 -5.49 5.51
N THR A 182 -17.21 -6.26 6.01
CA THR A 182 -16.21 -5.69 6.94
C THR A 182 -15.33 -4.67 6.22
N THR A 183 -14.93 -3.63 6.94
CA THR A 183 -14.17 -2.50 6.38
C THR A 183 -12.86 -2.20 7.10
N TRP A 184 -12.52 -2.96 8.15
CA TRP A 184 -11.33 -2.70 8.94
C TRP A 184 -10.07 -2.72 8.08
N LEU A 185 -9.08 -1.91 8.45
CA LEU A 185 -7.81 -1.74 7.76
C LEU A 185 -7.97 -1.31 6.29
N ARG A 186 -9.07 -0.60 5.99
CA ARG A 186 -9.32 0.11 4.73
C ARG A 186 -9.71 1.54 5.03
N GLY A 187 -9.10 2.50 4.35
CA GLY A 187 -9.35 3.90 4.60
C GLY A 187 -8.65 4.82 3.62
N MET A 188 -9.29 5.95 3.35
CA MET A 188 -8.75 7.02 2.52
C MET A 188 -8.68 8.33 3.29
N TRP A 189 -7.64 9.12 3.03
CA TRP A 189 -7.51 10.47 3.58
C TRP A 189 -6.76 11.41 2.64
N PRO A 190 -7.19 12.68 2.48
CA PRO A 190 -6.48 13.64 1.65
C PRO A 190 -5.24 14.20 2.32
N SER A 191 -4.20 14.47 1.52
CA SER A 191 -3.07 15.27 1.92
C SER A 191 -3.48 16.71 2.22
N ASN A 192 -2.87 17.31 3.24
CA ASN A 192 -3.08 18.70 3.62
C ASN A 192 -2.30 19.67 2.69
N ASP A 193 -2.33 20.97 2.99
CA ASP A 193 -1.62 22.02 2.24
C ASP A 193 -0.10 21.81 2.13
N GLU A 194 0.46 20.98 3.02
CA GLU A 194 1.87 20.60 3.00
C GLU A 194 2.09 19.28 2.27
N GLY A 195 1.10 18.71 1.59
CA GLY A 195 1.20 17.40 0.93
C GLY A 195 1.37 16.22 1.90
N ILE A 196 1.01 16.38 3.16
CA ILE A 196 1.17 15.36 4.21
C ILE A 196 -0.20 14.81 4.62
N LEU A 197 -0.28 13.50 4.85
CA LEU A 197 -1.39 12.86 5.54
C LEU A 197 -0.87 11.88 6.60
N GLN A 198 -1.70 11.64 7.61
CA GLN A 198 -1.46 10.64 8.62
C GLN A 198 -2.65 9.67 8.68
N MET A 199 -2.36 8.37 8.72
CA MET A 199 -3.33 7.29 8.86
C MET A 199 -2.96 6.42 10.06
N LYS A 200 -3.92 6.16 10.94
CA LYS A 200 -3.78 5.22 12.06
C LYS A 200 -4.26 3.84 11.63
N THR A 201 -3.44 2.84 11.90
CA THR A 201 -3.71 1.44 11.59
C THR A 201 -2.89 0.52 12.52
N ILE A 202 -2.78 -0.77 12.19
CA ILE A 202 -1.85 -1.73 12.79
C ILE A 202 -0.78 -2.19 11.79
N PHE A 203 0.36 -2.65 12.29
CA PHE A 203 1.36 -3.32 11.47
C PHE A 203 0.76 -4.61 10.86
N PRO A 204 0.79 -4.78 9.51
CA PRO A 204 0.17 -5.92 8.86
C PRO A 204 0.89 -7.23 9.14
N GLY A 205 0.14 -8.32 9.09
CA GLY A 205 0.69 -9.67 9.02
C GLY A 205 1.24 -10.00 7.63
N PHE A 206 1.44 -11.29 7.39
CA PHE A 206 1.73 -11.84 6.07
C PHE A 206 0.70 -12.91 5.72
N TYR A 207 0.61 -13.21 4.43
CA TYR A 207 -0.20 -14.29 3.89
C TYR A 207 0.58 -14.97 2.77
N ILE A 208 0.11 -16.12 2.30
CA ILE A 208 0.92 -16.98 1.43
C ILE A 208 1.39 -16.22 0.18
N GLN A 209 2.64 -16.50 -0.23
CA GLN A 209 3.28 -15.92 -1.42
C GLN A 209 3.56 -14.41 -1.40
N ARG A 210 3.30 -13.70 -0.31
CA ARG A 210 3.49 -12.25 -0.23
C ARG A 210 4.33 -11.86 0.98
N SER A 211 5.20 -10.86 0.79
CA SER A 211 5.87 -10.19 1.91
C SER A 211 4.88 -9.32 2.67
N ILE A 212 5.25 -8.82 3.85
CA ILE A 212 4.43 -7.86 4.61
C ILE A 212 4.33 -6.56 3.80
N HIS A 213 3.11 -6.06 3.55
CA HIS A 213 2.89 -4.86 2.74
C HIS A 213 1.58 -4.15 3.10
N ILE A 214 1.53 -2.87 2.72
CA ILE A 214 0.33 -2.03 2.76
C ILE A 214 0.13 -1.54 1.34
N HIS A 215 -1.07 -1.72 0.81
CA HIS A 215 -1.42 -1.15 -0.48
C HIS A 215 -1.76 0.33 -0.33
N ALA A 216 -1.42 1.12 -1.35
CA ALA A 216 -1.78 2.52 -1.44
C ALA A 216 -2.23 2.83 -2.86
N GLN A 217 -3.27 3.64 -3.01
CA GLN A 217 -3.73 4.18 -4.28
C GLN A 217 -3.97 5.68 -4.12
N VAL A 218 -3.44 6.48 -5.06
CA VAL A 218 -3.51 7.94 -5.02
C VAL A 218 -4.50 8.43 -6.07
N PHE A 219 -5.40 9.33 -5.67
CA PHE A 219 -6.34 10.02 -6.54
C PHE A 219 -6.09 11.53 -6.46
N THR A 220 -5.82 12.15 -7.61
CA THR A 220 -5.64 13.60 -7.74
C THR A 220 -6.95 14.32 -8.06
N ASP A 221 -7.88 13.61 -8.70
CA ASP A 221 -9.22 14.10 -9.03
C ASP A 221 -10.24 13.32 -8.21
N TRP A 222 -10.85 13.98 -7.24
CA TRP A 222 -11.88 13.38 -6.38
C TRP A 222 -12.84 14.44 -5.83
N VAL A 223 -14.03 13.99 -5.42
CA VAL A 223 -15.05 14.84 -4.80
C VAL A 223 -15.77 14.08 -3.69
N LEU A 224 -16.02 14.77 -2.57
CA LEU A 224 -16.94 14.32 -1.53
C LEU A 224 -18.32 14.91 -1.80
N HIS A 225 -19.30 14.04 -2.06
CA HIS A 225 -20.69 14.44 -2.22
C HIS A 225 -21.36 14.69 -0.87
N SER A 226 -22.43 15.49 -0.88
CA SER A 226 -23.21 15.83 0.33
C SER A 226 -23.87 14.62 1.01
N ASN A 227 -24.06 13.52 0.28
CA ASN A 227 -24.55 12.25 0.80
C ASN A 227 -23.45 11.39 1.45
N GLY A 228 -22.22 11.90 1.59
CA GLY A 228 -21.08 11.20 2.18
C GLY A 228 -20.34 10.24 1.24
N THR A 229 -20.73 10.16 -0.04
CA THR A 229 -20.03 9.32 -1.03
C THR A 229 -18.83 10.03 -1.62
N VAL A 230 -17.74 9.29 -1.84
CA VAL A 230 -16.54 9.78 -2.51
C VAL A 230 -16.55 9.29 -3.95
N LYS A 231 -16.40 10.20 -4.91
CA LYS A 231 -16.16 9.88 -6.32
C LYS A 231 -14.69 10.17 -6.64
N THR A 232 -14.01 9.25 -7.28
CA THR A 232 -12.62 9.39 -7.74
C THR A 232 -12.53 9.24 -9.26
N GLY A 233 -11.58 9.92 -9.88
CA GLY A 233 -11.40 9.95 -11.33
C GLY A 233 -12.08 11.13 -12.02
N MET A 234 -11.76 11.35 -13.30
CA MET A 234 -12.20 12.50 -14.09
C MET A 234 -13.73 12.65 -14.05
N SER A 235 -14.17 13.81 -13.58
CA SER A 235 -15.49 14.35 -13.88
C SER A 235 -15.56 14.64 -15.38
N ASP A 236 -16.27 13.79 -16.13
CA ASP A 236 -17.00 14.29 -17.28
C ASP A 236 -18.12 15.23 -16.80
#